data_AF-A0A1H4A5J3-F1
#
_entry.id   AF-A0A1H4A5J3-F1
#
_cell.length_a   1.000
_cell.length_b   1.000
_cell.length_c   1.000
_cell.angle_alpha   90.00
_cell.angle_beta   90.00
_cell.angle_gamma   90.00
#
_symmetry.space_group_name_H-M   'P 1'
#
loop_
_entity.id
_entity.type
_entity.pdbx_description
1 polymer ?
#
loop_
_entity_poly.entity_id
_entity_poly.type
_entity_poly.pdbx_seq_one_letter_code
_entity_poly.pdbx_strand_id
1 'polypeptide(L)'
;MFKRVLILGLIVGILMIGFYNFFIKGWYVFKNDAKTPKEFLNETTVANSVYTKDSLQLIRQLKVLLSNRIGFFHDSFYSDSTILMIDTIVYSPMKNKLAFNVITKNPTARQLIPDRDYEWYFDAATFIGIRDSGDFLLQLIGSSFTNSRDLHSLSKEIRKDRFEKFISENKKDDYRFNLNDIRFWNSSIWKKLDSLNRP
;
A
#
# COMPACT_ATOMS: atom_id res chain seq x y z
N MET A 1 1.53 -62.82 18.65
CA MET A 1 2.55 -61.82 19.07
C MET A 1 2.93 -60.90 17.91
N PHE A 2 3.36 -61.45 16.77
CA PHE A 2 3.79 -60.69 15.58
C PHE A 2 2.80 -59.61 15.08
N LYS A 3 1.49 -59.93 14.98
CA LYS A 3 0.47 -58.96 14.56
C LYS A 3 0.35 -57.73 15.46
N ARG A 4 0.54 -57.88 16.78
CA ARG A 4 0.46 -56.76 17.74
C ARG A 4 1.68 -55.85 17.65
N VAL A 5 2.86 -56.42 17.42
CA VAL A 5 4.11 -55.67 17.19
C VAL A 5 4.01 -54.86 15.91
N LEU A 6 3.44 -55.44 14.84
CA LEU A 6 3.27 -54.77 13.55
C LEU A 6 2.28 -53.59 13.63
N ILE A 7 1.17 -53.74 14.37
CA ILE A 7 0.21 -52.65 14.61
C ILE A 7 0.85 -51.52 15.42
N LEU A 8 1.61 -51.84 16.46
CA LEU A 8 2.27 -50.84 17.31
C LEU A 8 3.30 -50.02 16.49
N GLY A 9 4.09 -50.69 15.65
CA GLY A 9 5.04 -50.03 14.76
C GLY A 9 4.37 -49.07 13.79
N LEU A 10 3.19 -49.42 13.26
CA LEU A 10 2.44 -48.60 12.32
C LEU A 10 1.86 -47.35 13.01
N ILE A 11 1.37 -47.47 14.24
CA ILE A 11 0.91 -46.33 15.05
C ILE A 11 2.06 -45.35 15.33
N VAL A 12 3.22 -45.86 15.73
CA VAL A 12 4.41 -45.02 15.99
C VAL A 12 4.85 -44.32 14.71
N GLY A 13 4.83 -45.00 13.56
CA GLY A 13 5.12 -44.40 12.26
C GLY A 13 4.18 -43.24 11.92
N ILE A 14 2.86 -43.42 12.10
CA ILE A 14 1.86 -42.36 11.86
C ILE A 14 2.09 -41.17 12.80
N LEU A 15 2.36 -41.42 14.08
CA LEU A 15 2.64 -40.37 15.06
C LEU A 15 3.91 -39.58 14.71
N MET A 16 4.98 -40.25 14.25
CA MET A 16 6.20 -39.58 13.80
C MET A 16 5.97 -38.74 12.53
N ILE A 17 5.18 -39.23 11.57
CA ILE A 17 4.81 -38.47 10.37
C ILE A 17 3.95 -37.25 10.74
N GLY A 18 2.99 -37.41 11.64
CA GLY A 18 2.16 -36.31 12.15
C GLY A 18 3.00 -35.26 12.86
N PHE A 19 3.91 -35.68 13.74
CA PHE A 19 4.83 -34.80 14.45
C PHE A 19 5.75 -34.03 13.49
N TYR A 20 6.33 -34.72 12.50
CA TYR A 20 7.18 -34.08 11.49
C TYR A 20 6.43 -33.01 10.68
N ASN A 21 5.19 -33.30 10.24
CA ASN A 21 4.40 -32.33 9.49
C ASN A 21 3.93 -31.14 10.36
N PHE A 22 3.58 -31.37 11.62
CA PHE A 22 3.07 -30.31 12.50
C PHE A 22 4.19 -29.41 13.03
N PHE A 23 5.30 -30.00 13.50
CA PHE A 23 6.36 -29.24 14.17
C PHE A 23 7.50 -28.84 13.22
N ILE A 24 7.95 -29.70 12.31
CA ILE A 24 9.11 -29.39 11.44
C ILE A 24 8.67 -28.61 10.19
N LYS A 25 7.66 -29.10 9.47
CA LYS A 25 7.12 -28.33 8.32
C LYS A 25 6.49 -27.01 8.74
N GLY A 26 5.84 -26.96 9.90
CA GLY A 26 5.31 -25.71 10.46
C GLY A 26 6.37 -24.64 10.72
N TRP A 27 7.61 -25.04 11.05
CA TRP A 27 8.76 -24.13 11.19
C TRP A 27 9.40 -23.76 9.84
N TYR A 28 9.33 -24.65 8.85
CA TYR A 28 9.75 -24.38 7.46
C TYR A 28 8.72 -23.61 6.63
N VAL A 29 7.54 -23.30 7.18
CA VAL A 29 6.83 -22.08 6.79
C VAL A 29 7.69 -20.93 7.29
N PHE A 30 8.79 -20.70 6.58
CA PHE A 30 9.57 -19.49 6.65
C PHE A 30 8.56 -18.37 6.68
N LYS A 31 8.51 -17.63 7.79
CA LYS A 31 8.12 -16.24 7.74
C LYS A 31 9.07 -15.63 6.71
N ASN A 32 8.60 -15.61 5.47
CA ASN A 32 9.20 -14.83 4.42
C ASN A 32 9.01 -13.41 4.93
N ASP A 33 9.99 -12.93 5.69
CA ASP A 33 10.02 -11.56 6.16
C ASP A 33 10.02 -10.74 4.88
N ALA A 34 8.82 -10.29 4.48
CA ALA A 34 8.52 -9.65 3.22
C ALA A 34 9.18 -8.26 3.09
N LYS A 35 10.22 -8.01 3.88
CA LYS A 35 10.99 -6.79 3.87
C LYS A 35 11.90 -6.79 2.65
N THR A 36 12.02 -5.63 2.03
CA THR A 36 12.96 -5.38 0.95
C THR A 36 14.39 -5.71 1.41
N PRO A 37 15.16 -6.54 0.66
CA PRO A 37 16.57 -6.76 0.96
C PRO A 37 17.35 -5.45 0.96
N LYS A 38 18.40 -5.35 1.79
CA LYS A 38 19.11 -4.09 2.04
C LYS A 38 19.67 -3.48 0.75
N GLU A 39 20.19 -4.31 -0.14
CA GLU A 39 20.75 -3.92 -1.43
C GLU A 39 19.71 -3.36 -2.41
N PHE A 40 18.42 -3.60 -2.16
CA PHE A 40 17.32 -3.06 -2.97
C PHE A 40 16.54 -1.96 -2.25
N LEU A 41 16.95 -1.54 -1.05
CA LEU A 41 16.29 -0.44 -0.34
C LEU A 41 16.48 0.88 -1.08
N ASN A 42 15.39 1.62 -1.21
CA ASN A 42 15.41 2.96 -1.77
C ASN A 42 15.75 3.99 -0.68
N GLU A 43 16.99 4.45 -0.65
CA GLU A 43 17.48 5.46 0.30
C GLU A 43 17.35 6.89 -0.22
N THR A 44 16.56 7.12 -1.26
CA THR A 44 16.42 8.44 -1.89
C THR A 44 15.83 9.45 -0.91
N THR A 45 16.58 10.53 -0.68
CA THR A 45 16.14 11.69 0.09
C THR A 45 16.09 12.95 -0.77
N VAL A 46 15.26 13.90 -0.34
CA VAL A 46 15.13 15.23 -0.95
C VAL A 46 15.20 16.30 0.13
N ALA A 47 15.56 17.52 -0.26
CA ALA A 47 15.52 18.66 0.65
C ALA A 47 14.08 18.95 1.11
N ASN A 48 13.92 19.44 2.34
CA ASN A 48 12.60 19.78 2.90
C ASN A 48 11.84 20.82 2.04
N SER A 49 12.56 21.73 1.38
CA SER A 49 11.96 22.70 0.45
C SER A 49 11.31 22.03 -0.77
N VAL A 50 11.97 21.00 -1.32
CA VAL A 50 11.45 20.18 -2.42
C VAL A 50 10.24 19.38 -1.95
N TYR A 51 10.36 18.71 -0.80
CA TYR A 51 9.24 17.95 -0.20
C TYR A 51 8.02 18.83 0.01
N THR A 52 8.21 20.01 0.60
CA THR A 52 7.13 20.97 0.87
C THR A 52 6.48 21.44 -0.43
N LYS A 53 7.29 21.80 -1.44
CA LYS A 53 6.81 22.24 -2.75
C LYS A 53 5.98 21.15 -3.42
N ASP A 54 6.51 19.93 -3.48
CA ASP A 54 5.84 18.79 -4.13
C ASP A 54 4.55 18.42 -3.36
N SER A 55 4.57 18.41 -2.03
CA SER A 55 3.37 18.15 -1.20
C SER A 55 2.24 19.15 -1.48
N LEU A 56 2.54 20.45 -1.51
CA LEU A 56 1.55 21.49 -1.83
C LEU A 56 0.98 21.32 -3.24
N GLN A 57 1.84 20.96 -4.18
CA GLN A 57 1.43 20.72 -5.56
C GLN A 57 0.52 19.50 -5.69
N LEU A 58 0.86 18.39 -5.05
CA LEU A 58 0.03 17.18 -5.02
C LEU A 58 -1.33 17.49 -4.40
N ILE A 59 -1.39 18.24 -3.29
CA ILE A 59 -2.66 18.67 -2.68
C ILE A 59 -3.51 19.47 -3.68
N ARG A 60 -2.91 20.40 -4.43
CA ARG A 60 -3.65 21.18 -5.46
C ARG A 60 -4.25 20.28 -6.53
N GLN A 61 -3.49 19.32 -7.06
CA GLN A 61 -3.98 18.40 -8.07
C GLN A 61 -5.08 17.47 -7.51
N LEU A 62 -4.89 16.94 -6.30
CA LEU A 62 -5.90 16.10 -5.65
C LEU A 62 -7.19 16.87 -5.37
N LYS A 63 -7.13 18.18 -5.07
CA LYS A 63 -8.33 19.03 -4.95
C LYS A 63 -9.09 19.14 -6.27
N VAL A 64 -8.40 19.19 -7.41
CA VAL A 64 -9.04 19.16 -8.73
C VAL A 64 -9.74 17.81 -8.94
N LEU A 65 -9.08 16.70 -8.62
CA LEU A 65 -9.70 15.36 -8.70
C LEU A 65 -10.92 15.22 -7.77
N LEU A 66 -10.83 15.76 -6.54
CA LEU A 66 -11.92 15.79 -5.56
C LEU A 66 -13.12 16.58 -6.08
N SER A 67 -12.89 17.80 -6.59
CA SER A 67 -13.94 18.67 -7.11
C SER A 67 -14.67 18.04 -8.30
N ASN A 68 -13.91 17.33 -9.16
CA ASN A 68 -14.44 16.67 -10.34
C ASN A 68 -14.94 15.24 -10.10
N ARG A 69 -14.89 14.73 -8.85
CA ARG A 69 -15.31 13.36 -8.50
C ARG A 69 -14.60 12.26 -9.29
N ILE A 70 -13.29 12.42 -9.51
CA ILE A 70 -12.49 11.50 -10.32
C ILE A 70 -11.75 10.49 -9.43
N GLY A 71 -11.78 9.21 -9.82
CA GLY A 71 -10.96 8.16 -9.23
C GLY A 71 -11.33 7.87 -7.76
N PHE A 72 -10.37 8.04 -6.86
CA PHE A 72 -10.55 7.81 -5.42
C PHE A 72 -11.70 8.66 -4.82
N PHE A 73 -12.01 9.81 -5.42
CA PHE A 73 -13.01 10.75 -4.92
C PHE A 73 -14.40 10.64 -5.58
N HIS A 74 -14.69 9.54 -6.28
CA HIS A 74 -15.94 9.37 -7.03
C HIS A 74 -17.19 9.30 -6.14
N ASP A 75 -17.06 8.78 -4.92
CA ASP A 75 -18.19 8.61 -4.02
C ASP A 75 -18.72 9.94 -3.46
N SER A 76 -20.04 10.00 -3.23
CA SER A 76 -20.75 11.20 -2.81
C SER A 76 -20.42 11.68 -1.39
N PHE A 77 -19.82 10.82 -0.56
CA PHE A 77 -19.43 11.16 0.81
C PHE A 77 -18.21 12.08 0.88
N TYR A 78 -17.35 12.09 -0.14
CA TYR A 78 -16.35 13.13 -0.30
C TYR A 78 -17.03 14.47 -0.61
N SER A 79 -16.44 15.60 -0.29
CA SER A 79 -17.00 16.92 -0.63
C SER A 79 -15.96 18.02 -0.47
N ASP A 80 -16.36 19.28 -0.66
CA ASP A 80 -15.48 20.43 -0.45
C ASP A 80 -15.00 20.55 1.02
N SER A 81 -15.70 19.91 1.97
CA SER A 81 -15.26 19.84 3.36
C SER A 81 -14.27 18.70 3.63
N THR A 82 -13.96 17.85 2.64
CA THR A 82 -12.94 16.82 2.76
C THR A 82 -11.56 17.47 2.88
N ILE A 83 -10.88 17.19 3.98
CA ILE A 83 -9.51 17.67 4.19
C ILE A 83 -8.54 16.62 3.64
N LEU A 84 -7.63 17.05 2.77
CA LEU A 84 -6.59 16.21 2.17
C LEU A 84 -5.27 16.41 2.91
N MET A 85 -4.62 15.30 3.27
CA MET A 85 -3.33 15.29 3.97
C MET A 85 -2.36 14.37 3.23
N ILE A 86 -1.18 14.88 2.86
CA ILE A 86 -0.10 14.03 2.36
C ILE A 86 0.61 13.41 3.56
N ASP A 87 0.52 12.09 3.69
CA ASP A 87 1.11 11.36 4.81
C ASP A 87 2.61 11.11 4.60
N THR A 88 2.97 10.56 3.44
CA THR A 88 4.35 10.19 3.08
C THR A 88 4.55 10.36 1.58
N ILE A 89 5.68 10.92 1.17
CA ILE A 89 6.15 10.92 -0.24
C ILE A 89 7.47 10.14 -0.31
N VAL A 90 7.56 9.21 -1.25
CA VAL A 90 8.79 8.48 -1.60
C VAL A 90 9.16 8.80 -3.03
N TYR A 91 10.45 9.00 -3.27
CA TYR A 91 10.98 9.43 -4.56
C TYR A 91 11.75 8.29 -5.21
N SER A 92 11.65 8.17 -6.53
CA SER A 92 12.58 7.35 -7.31
C SER A 92 14.03 7.83 -7.15
N PRO A 93 15.02 6.94 -7.37
CA PRO A 93 16.45 7.32 -7.38
C PRO A 93 16.77 8.53 -8.27
N MET A 94 16.08 8.66 -9.41
CA MET A 94 16.27 9.76 -10.36
C MET A 94 15.40 11.00 -10.05
N LYS A 95 14.55 10.95 -9.03
CA LYS A 95 13.68 12.05 -8.55
C LYS A 95 12.67 12.60 -9.59
N ASN A 96 12.50 11.92 -10.71
CA ASN A 96 11.52 12.23 -11.75
C ASN A 96 10.18 11.50 -11.56
N LYS A 97 10.16 10.48 -10.69
CA LYS A 97 8.96 9.75 -10.26
C LYS A 97 8.81 9.83 -8.75
N LEU A 98 7.58 9.80 -8.27
CA LEU A 98 7.25 9.71 -6.85
C LEU A 98 6.06 8.78 -6.61
N ALA A 99 5.94 8.30 -5.38
CA ALA A 99 4.75 7.63 -4.88
C ALA A 99 4.40 8.27 -3.54
N PHE A 100 3.11 8.42 -3.25
CA PHE A 100 2.68 9.07 -2.02
C PHE A 100 1.38 8.49 -1.49
N ASN A 101 1.26 8.55 -0.16
CA ASN A 101 0.04 8.26 0.55
C ASN A 101 -0.72 9.56 0.81
N VAL A 102 -2.00 9.56 0.48
CA VAL A 102 -2.95 10.61 0.88
C VAL A 102 -3.91 10.02 1.90
N ILE A 103 -4.20 10.81 2.94
CA ILE A 103 -5.26 10.54 3.90
C ILE A 103 -6.31 11.63 3.77
N THR A 104 -7.57 11.24 3.69
CA THR A 104 -8.71 12.16 3.77
C THR A 104 -9.23 12.21 5.18
N LYS A 105 -9.73 13.36 5.61
CA LYS A 105 -10.55 13.51 6.81
C LYS A 105 -11.92 13.99 6.38
N ASN A 106 -12.93 13.20 6.70
CA ASN A 106 -14.31 13.36 6.25
C ASN A 106 -15.26 13.41 7.45
N PRO A 107 -16.31 14.26 7.44
CA PRO A 107 -17.30 14.28 8.51
C PRO A 107 -18.21 13.05 8.42
N THR A 108 -18.49 12.40 9.55
CA THR A 108 -19.35 11.19 9.61
C THR A 108 -20.78 11.43 9.18
N ALA A 109 -21.26 12.67 9.29
CA ALA A 109 -22.56 13.10 8.79
C ALA A 109 -22.76 12.87 7.27
N ARG A 110 -21.67 12.63 6.51
CA ARG A 110 -21.71 12.30 5.07
C ARG A 110 -21.71 10.80 4.79
N GLN A 111 -21.51 9.94 5.79
CA GLN A 111 -21.60 8.48 5.62
C GLN A 111 -23.06 8.09 5.36
N LEU A 112 -23.25 7.00 4.62
CA LEU A 112 -24.60 6.44 4.37
C LEU A 112 -25.33 6.12 5.68
N ILE A 113 -24.58 5.63 6.67
CA ILE A 113 -25.01 5.45 8.05
C ILE A 113 -24.05 6.26 8.92
N PRO A 114 -24.43 7.48 9.36
CA PRO A 114 -23.58 8.30 10.19
C PRO A 114 -23.23 7.62 11.51
N ASP A 115 -21.95 7.61 11.83
CA ASP A 115 -21.48 7.21 13.15
C ASP A 115 -21.75 8.32 14.17
N ARG A 116 -22.36 7.94 15.29
CA ARG A 116 -22.80 8.88 16.34
C ARG A 116 -21.73 9.11 17.40
N ASP A 117 -20.73 8.24 17.49
CA ASP A 117 -19.67 8.30 18.49
C ASP A 117 -18.47 9.12 18.02
N TYR A 118 -18.39 9.35 16.70
CA TYR A 118 -17.29 10.07 16.07
C TYR A 118 -17.79 11.15 15.12
N GLU A 119 -17.16 12.33 15.17
CA GLU A 119 -17.43 13.43 14.23
C GLU A 119 -16.74 13.21 12.87
N TRP A 120 -15.62 12.49 12.88
CA TRP A 120 -14.76 12.32 11.71
C TRP A 120 -14.44 10.85 11.43
N TYR A 121 -14.15 10.57 10.16
CA TYR A 121 -13.48 9.34 9.72
C TYR A 121 -12.38 9.68 8.74
N PHE A 122 -11.50 8.70 8.54
CA PHE A 122 -10.36 8.81 7.66
C PHE A 122 -10.34 7.69 6.63
N ASP A 123 -10.08 8.07 5.38
CA ASP A 123 -9.78 7.14 4.30
C ASP A 123 -8.35 7.38 3.83
N ALA A 124 -7.72 6.39 3.22
CA ALA A 124 -6.38 6.53 2.68
C ALA A 124 -6.22 5.84 1.33
N ALA A 125 -5.40 6.43 0.48
CA ALA A 125 -5.08 5.93 -0.83
C ALA A 125 -3.62 6.20 -1.18
N THR A 126 -3.11 5.42 -2.12
CA THR A 126 -1.73 5.56 -2.61
C THR A 126 -1.74 5.90 -4.08
N PHE A 127 -0.95 6.90 -4.45
CA PHE A 127 -0.80 7.35 -5.82
C PHE A 127 0.65 7.23 -6.25
N ILE A 128 0.86 7.01 -7.54
CA ILE A 128 2.15 7.22 -8.21
C ILE A 128 2.06 8.44 -9.11
N GLY A 129 3.20 9.12 -9.27
CA GLY A 129 3.32 10.35 -10.04
C GLY A 129 4.57 10.36 -10.90
N ILE A 130 4.45 10.73 -12.17
CA ILE A 130 5.58 11.11 -13.02
C ILE A 130 5.59 12.62 -13.15
N ARG A 131 6.76 13.25 -12.91
CA ARG A 131 6.92 14.68 -13.07
C ARG A 131 6.88 15.03 -14.56
N ASP A 132 5.98 15.91 -14.95
CA ASP A 132 5.77 16.35 -16.33
C ASP A 132 5.55 17.86 -16.39
N SER A 133 6.42 18.56 -17.12
CA SER A 133 6.27 20.00 -17.44
C SER A 133 5.93 20.93 -16.26
N GLY A 134 6.38 20.57 -15.05
CA GLY A 134 6.14 21.32 -13.84
C GLY A 134 4.96 20.83 -13.01
N ASP A 135 4.22 19.80 -13.43
CA ASP A 135 3.14 19.09 -12.77
C ASP A 135 3.46 17.59 -12.57
N PHE A 136 2.50 16.85 -11.99
CA PHE A 136 2.53 15.39 -11.90
C PHE A 136 1.37 14.75 -12.68
N LEU A 137 1.68 13.69 -13.41
CA LEU A 137 0.69 12.76 -13.93
C LEU A 137 0.42 11.70 -12.88
N LEU A 138 -0.80 11.66 -12.35
CA LEU A 138 -1.15 10.84 -11.20
C LEU A 138 -1.93 9.59 -11.59
N GLN A 139 -1.64 8.47 -10.93
CA GLN A 139 -2.44 7.26 -10.99
C GLN A 139 -2.60 6.65 -9.60
N LEU A 140 -3.83 6.30 -9.26
CA LEU A 140 -4.16 5.51 -8.08
C LEU A 140 -3.60 4.08 -8.22
N ILE A 141 -2.98 3.56 -7.18
CA ILE A 141 -2.44 2.19 -7.14
C ILE A 141 -2.93 1.43 -5.91
N GLY A 142 -3.14 0.13 -6.09
CA GLY A 142 -3.60 -0.77 -5.04
C GLY A 142 -4.96 -0.41 -4.44
N SER A 143 -5.33 -1.13 -3.39
CA SER A 143 -6.53 -0.88 -2.60
C SER A 143 -6.46 0.43 -1.79
N SER A 144 -7.63 1.04 -1.60
CA SER A 144 -7.80 2.12 -0.62
C SER A 144 -8.24 1.56 0.73
N PHE A 145 -7.99 2.32 1.79
CA PHE A 145 -8.42 2.06 3.15
C PHE A 145 -9.57 3.02 3.47
N THR A 146 -10.63 2.55 4.12
CA THR A 146 -11.84 3.37 4.34
C THR A 146 -12.34 3.28 5.76
N ASN A 147 -13.00 4.35 6.22
CA ASN A 147 -13.74 4.40 7.49
C ASN A 147 -12.89 4.15 8.76
N SER A 148 -11.62 4.56 8.77
CA SER A 148 -10.83 4.54 10.00
C SER A 148 -11.25 5.65 10.96
N ARG A 149 -11.17 5.38 12.27
CA ARG A 149 -11.38 6.37 13.34
C ARG A 149 -10.09 6.97 13.86
N ASP A 150 -8.97 6.30 13.60
CA ASP A 150 -7.66 6.69 14.12
C ASP A 150 -6.69 6.99 12.98
N LEU A 151 -6.28 8.25 12.90
CA LEU A 151 -5.36 8.74 11.88
C LEU A 151 -3.99 8.04 11.98
N HIS A 152 -3.50 7.82 13.20
CA HIS A 152 -2.17 7.25 13.42
C HIS A 152 -2.09 5.78 12.99
N SER A 153 -3.07 4.98 13.39
CA SER A 153 -3.22 3.58 13.00
C SER A 153 -3.38 3.46 11.48
N LEU A 154 -4.22 4.30 10.86
CA LEU A 154 -4.40 4.32 9.42
C LEU A 154 -3.09 4.65 8.68
N SER A 155 -2.37 5.69 9.11
CA SER A 155 -1.05 6.07 8.58
C SER A 155 -0.05 4.91 8.68
N LYS A 156 0.02 4.25 9.84
CA LYS A 156 0.88 3.09 10.05
C LYS A 156 0.50 1.91 9.15
N GLU A 157 -0.80 1.66 8.99
CA GLU A 157 -1.31 0.55 8.19
C GLU A 157 -1.04 0.74 6.71
N ILE A 158 -1.35 1.91 6.14
CA ILE A 158 -1.08 2.18 4.71
C ILE A 158 0.42 2.18 4.42
N ARG A 159 1.25 2.70 5.34
CA ARG A 159 2.71 2.63 5.21
C ARG A 159 3.20 1.18 5.20
N LYS A 160 2.71 0.36 6.12
CA LYS A 160 3.06 -1.07 6.17
C LYS A 160 2.61 -1.81 4.91
N ASP A 161 1.40 -1.57 4.43
CA ASP A 161 0.88 -2.20 3.22
C ASP A 161 1.72 -1.86 1.98
N ARG A 162 2.12 -0.59 1.84
CA ARG A 162 2.74 -0.08 0.61
C ARG A 162 4.26 -0.09 0.61
N PHE A 163 4.89 0.06 1.77
CA PHE A 163 6.35 0.12 1.90
C PHE A 163 6.97 -1.18 2.41
N GLU A 164 6.21 -2.04 3.11
CA GLU A 164 6.78 -3.23 3.75
C GLU A 164 6.31 -4.55 3.14
N LYS A 165 5.11 -4.65 2.58
CA LYS A 165 4.62 -5.94 2.04
C LYS A 165 4.93 -6.07 0.55
N PHE A 166 5.60 -7.17 0.16
CA PHE A 166 5.69 -7.56 -1.25
C PHE A 166 4.30 -7.85 -1.83
N ILE A 167 4.04 -7.36 -3.04
CA ILE A 167 2.75 -7.53 -3.72
C ILE A 167 2.70 -8.85 -4.50
N SER A 168 3.26 -9.93 -3.93
CA SER A 168 3.23 -11.25 -4.57
C SER A 168 1.86 -11.93 -4.44
N GLU A 169 0.98 -11.45 -3.56
CA GLU A 169 -0.32 -12.07 -3.28
C GLU A 169 -1.48 -11.45 -4.07
N ASN A 170 -1.34 -10.24 -4.60
CA ASN A 170 -2.42 -9.54 -5.29
C ASN A 170 -2.21 -9.52 -6.82
N LYS A 171 -2.86 -10.44 -7.53
CA LYS A 171 -2.90 -10.46 -9.02
C LYS A 171 -3.51 -9.20 -9.66
N LYS A 172 -4.05 -8.28 -8.85
CA LYS A 172 -4.66 -7.02 -9.31
C LYS A 172 -3.65 -5.92 -9.61
N ASP A 173 -2.46 -5.99 -9.03
CA ASP A 173 -1.45 -4.96 -9.16
C ASP A 173 -0.38 -5.39 -10.19
N ASP A 174 -0.13 -4.55 -11.20
CA ASP A 174 0.79 -4.83 -12.32
C ASP A 174 2.29 -4.79 -11.93
N TYR A 175 2.61 -4.93 -10.64
CA TYR A 175 3.95 -4.78 -10.09
C TYR A 175 4.18 -5.70 -8.88
N ARG A 176 5.44 -6.14 -8.70
CA ARG A 176 5.82 -7.17 -7.71
C ARG A 176 6.52 -6.61 -6.48
N PHE A 177 7.03 -5.39 -6.56
CA PHE A 177 7.93 -4.79 -5.57
C PHE A 177 7.19 -3.70 -4.79
N ASN A 178 7.47 -3.56 -3.49
CA ASN A 178 6.90 -2.47 -2.70
C ASN A 178 7.55 -1.11 -3.07
N LEU A 179 6.97 -0.01 -2.58
CA LEU A 179 7.43 1.34 -2.92
C LEU A 179 8.84 1.67 -2.38
N ASN A 180 9.33 0.93 -1.39
CA ASN A 180 10.66 1.11 -0.82
C ASN A 180 11.74 0.28 -1.54
N ASP A 181 11.37 -0.45 -2.60
CA ASP A 181 12.29 -1.26 -3.40
C ASP A 181 12.72 -0.50 -4.66
N ILE A 182 14.02 -0.38 -4.92
CA ILE A 182 14.54 0.34 -6.11
C ILE A 182 14.03 -0.25 -7.42
N ARG A 183 13.71 -1.55 -7.46
CA ARG A 183 13.22 -2.26 -8.66
C ARG A 183 11.78 -1.88 -8.99
N PHE A 184 11.00 -1.40 -8.02
CA PHE A 184 9.66 -0.88 -8.25
C PHE A 184 9.66 0.27 -9.26
N TRP A 185 10.65 1.17 -9.18
CA TRP A 185 10.74 2.38 -10.02
C TRP A 185 11.01 2.12 -11.50
N ASN A 186 11.43 0.89 -11.82
CA ASN A 186 11.67 0.41 -13.18
C ASN A 186 10.61 -0.63 -13.64
N SER A 187 9.57 -0.85 -12.84
CA SER A 187 8.52 -1.82 -13.15
C SER A 187 7.55 -1.33 -14.24
N SER A 188 6.75 -2.25 -14.77
CA SER A 188 5.78 -2.02 -15.86
C SER A 188 4.71 -0.98 -15.53
N ILE A 189 4.36 -0.79 -14.26
CA ILE A 189 3.31 0.16 -13.87
C ILE A 189 3.60 1.58 -14.35
N TRP A 190 4.89 1.96 -14.43
CA TRP A 190 5.31 3.26 -14.92
C TRP A 190 5.12 3.45 -16.42
N LYS A 191 5.19 2.36 -17.21
CA LYS A 191 5.03 2.44 -18.67
C LYS A 191 3.62 2.89 -19.06
N LYS A 192 2.61 2.47 -18.29
CA LYS A 192 1.22 2.90 -18.49
C LYS A 192 1.09 4.40 -18.28
N LEU A 193 1.71 4.93 -17.24
CA LEU A 193 1.70 6.37 -16.95
C LEU A 193 2.48 7.17 -18.00
N ASP A 194 3.65 6.67 -18.42
CA ASP A 194 4.45 7.27 -19.49
C ASP A 194 3.69 7.30 -20.83
N SER A 195 2.89 6.27 -21.14
CA SER A 195 2.08 6.23 -22.37
C SER A 195 0.93 7.24 -22.37
N LEU A 196 0.39 7.62 -21.20
CA LEU A 196 -0.61 8.67 -21.09
C LEU A 196 -0.01 10.07 -21.33
N ASN A 197 1.32 10.20 -21.25
CA ASN A 197 2.03 11.46 -21.45
C ASN A 197 2.51 11.69 -22.91
N ARG A 198 2.37 10.69 -23.78
CA ARG A 198 2.81 10.79 -25.17
C ARG A 198 1.57 10.95 -26.05
N PRO A 199 1.42 12.05 -26.80
CA PRO A 199 0.33 12.22 -27.76
C PRO A 199 0.37 11.16 -28.86
#